data_AF-A0A9J7EMB9-F1
#
_entry.id   AF-A0A9J7EMB9-F1
#
_cell.length_a   1.000
_cell.length_b   1.000
_cell.length_c   1.000
_cell.angle_alpha   90.00
_cell.angle_beta   90.00
_cell.angle_gamma   90.00
#
_symmetry.space_group_name_H-M   'P 1'
#
loop_
_entity.id
_entity.type
_entity.pdbx_description
1 polymer ?
#
loop_
_entity_poly.entity_id
_entity_poly.type
_entity_poly.pdbx_seq_one_letter_code
_entity_poly.pdbx_strand_id
1 'polypeptide(L)'
;MKFVLVLCLMAAAVLAEDEKYPSKYDNIDLDEILANKRLLTAYVNCIMERGKCSPEGKELKEHLVDAIETGCSKCTEAQEKGAYKVIEHLIQNELDTWHELTDKYDSSGKWRKTYEDRARANGIVIPEKRFSSELQCSTILLDRILLSSDRIFKLTYSMNFLVLSIVVTMAAFVAAETYTDRYDHINIDEIIENRKLLVPYIKCTLDQGRCTPEGRELKAHIKDAMQTSCSKCTEKQKKGARKVVRHIRAKEQEYWKQILAKYDPEDQYKENYETFLAAED
;
A
#
# COMPACT_ATOMS: atom_id res chain seq x y z
N MET A 1 -5.60 59.44 -40.84
CA MET A 1 -5.41 59.09 -39.41
C MET A 1 -6.49 58.11 -38.88
N LYS A 2 -7.01 57.18 -39.68
CA LYS A 2 -7.98 56.14 -39.24
C LYS A 2 -7.45 54.69 -39.33
N PHE A 3 -6.33 54.47 -40.02
CA PHE A 3 -5.77 53.12 -40.26
C PHE A 3 -4.74 52.66 -39.21
N VAL A 4 -4.25 53.55 -38.34
CA VAL A 4 -3.23 53.20 -37.34
C VAL A 4 -3.85 52.59 -36.07
N LEU A 5 -5.12 52.88 -35.77
CA LEU A 5 -5.81 52.33 -34.60
C LEU A 5 -6.32 50.89 -34.77
N VAL A 6 -6.46 50.41 -36.02
CA VAL A 6 -6.93 49.04 -36.29
C VAL A 6 -5.77 48.03 -36.22
N LEU A 7 -4.52 48.47 -36.45
CA LEU A 7 -3.36 47.57 -36.38
C LEU A 7 -2.93 47.23 -34.93
N CYS A 8 -3.26 48.07 -33.95
CA CYS A 8 -2.99 47.79 -32.53
C CYS A 8 -4.03 46.86 -31.87
N LEU A 9 -5.21 46.68 -32.47
CA LEU A 9 -6.25 45.77 -31.95
C LEU A 9 -6.05 44.32 -32.44
N MET A 10 -5.31 44.12 -33.54
CA MET A 10 -4.96 42.77 -34.04
C MET A 10 -3.66 42.21 -33.43
N ALA A 11 -2.90 43.03 -32.69
CA ALA A 11 -1.70 42.59 -31.97
C ALA A 11 -1.97 42.15 -30.52
N ALA A 12 -3.22 42.25 -30.06
CA ALA A 12 -3.65 41.79 -28.73
C ALA A 12 -4.27 40.37 -28.74
N ALA A 13 -4.18 39.65 -29.85
CA ALA A 13 -4.28 38.19 -29.85
C ALA A 13 -2.88 37.61 -29.54
N VAL A 14 -2.28 38.07 -28.43
CA VAL A 14 -1.21 37.32 -27.78
C VAL A 14 -1.87 36.05 -27.30
N LEU A 15 -1.38 34.93 -27.82
CA LEU A 15 -1.73 33.57 -27.47
C LEU A 15 -2.02 33.50 -25.96
N ALA A 16 -3.27 33.24 -25.59
CA ALA A 16 -3.56 32.70 -24.27
C ALA A 16 -2.89 31.33 -24.26
N GLU A 17 -1.66 31.26 -23.78
CA GLU A 17 -1.11 29.98 -23.35
C GLU A 17 -2.03 29.52 -22.23
N ASP A 18 -2.81 28.47 -22.49
CA ASP A 18 -3.56 27.78 -21.45
C ASP A 18 -2.55 27.44 -20.35
N GLU A 19 -2.64 28.08 -19.18
CA GLU A 19 -1.77 27.82 -18.03
C GLU A 19 -2.05 26.40 -17.50
N LYS A 20 -1.43 25.41 -18.15
CA LYS A 20 -1.53 24.00 -17.76
C LYS A 20 -0.68 23.72 -16.53
N TYR A 21 -1.07 22.70 -15.77
CA TYR A 21 -0.27 22.23 -14.66
C TYR A 21 1.08 21.66 -15.13
N PRO A 22 2.12 21.66 -14.26
CA PRO A 22 3.44 21.15 -14.63
C PRO A 22 3.40 19.68 -15.06
N SER A 23 3.91 19.40 -16.27
CA SER A 23 3.91 18.04 -16.86
C SER A 23 5.13 17.19 -16.50
N LYS A 24 6.01 17.68 -15.62
CA LYS A 24 7.24 16.99 -15.18
C LYS A 24 6.99 15.59 -14.58
N TYR A 25 5.76 15.33 -14.16
CA TYR A 25 5.32 14.12 -13.48
C TYR A 25 4.26 13.33 -14.27
N ASP A 26 4.04 13.66 -15.54
CA ASP A 26 3.04 12.98 -16.38
C ASP A 26 3.41 11.52 -16.71
N ASN A 27 4.70 11.17 -16.58
CA ASN A 27 5.23 9.82 -16.84
C ASN A 27 5.32 8.93 -15.58
N ILE A 28 4.59 9.25 -14.51
CA ILE A 28 4.55 8.40 -13.33
C ILE A 28 3.89 7.05 -13.66
N ASP A 29 4.46 5.97 -13.14
CA ASP A 29 3.87 4.64 -13.23
C ASP A 29 2.69 4.49 -12.26
N LEU A 30 1.49 4.83 -12.75
CA LEU A 30 0.26 4.66 -11.99
C LEU A 30 -0.08 3.19 -11.73
N ASP A 31 0.35 2.26 -12.59
CA ASP A 31 0.10 0.84 -12.39
C ASP A 31 0.87 0.32 -11.18
N GLU A 32 2.13 0.72 -11.02
CA GLU A 32 2.93 0.39 -9.84
C GLU A 32 2.29 0.92 -8.54
N ILE A 33 1.83 2.18 -8.56
CA ILE A 33 1.21 2.82 -7.39
C ILE A 33 -0.10 2.12 -7.01
N LEU A 34 -0.97 1.84 -8.00
CA LEU A 34 -2.27 1.22 -7.77
C LEU A 34 -2.14 -0.27 -7.42
N ALA A 35 -1.16 -0.99 -7.97
CA ALA A 35 -0.88 -2.37 -7.60
C ALA A 35 -0.33 -2.50 -6.16
N ASN A 36 0.16 -1.41 -5.56
CA ASN A 36 0.81 -1.39 -4.27
C ASN A 36 0.03 -0.59 -3.22
N LYS A 37 -0.81 -1.28 -2.44
CA LYS A 37 -1.60 -0.69 -1.35
C LYS A 37 -0.77 0.22 -0.43
N ARG A 38 0.50 -0.12 -0.15
CA ARG A 38 1.38 0.71 0.70
C ARG A 38 1.78 2.03 0.04
N LEU A 39 2.02 2.03 -1.27
CA LEU A 39 2.29 3.25 -2.04
C LEU A 39 1.02 4.09 -2.15
N LEU A 40 -0.10 3.48 -2.55
CA LEU A 40 -1.39 4.15 -2.61
C LEU A 40 -1.74 4.81 -1.27
N THR A 41 -1.64 4.09 -0.15
CA THR A 41 -1.86 4.64 1.19
C THR A 41 -0.92 5.78 1.53
N ALA A 42 0.34 5.77 1.06
CA ALA A 42 1.24 6.90 1.25
C ALA A 42 0.79 8.16 0.49
N TYR A 43 0.33 8.01 -0.75
CA TYR A 43 -0.26 9.11 -1.54
C TYR A 43 -1.56 9.63 -0.90
N VAL A 44 -2.46 8.73 -0.52
CA VAL A 44 -3.71 9.08 0.17
C VAL A 44 -3.42 9.81 1.48
N ASN A 45 -2.48 9.32 2.29
CA ASN A 45 -2.11 9.99 3.54
C ASN A 45 -1.48 11.36 3.30
N CYS A 46 -0.71 11.54 2.22
CA CYS A 46 -0.19 12.86 1.83
C CYS A 46 -1.35 13.81 1.49
N ILE A 47 -2.27 13.39 0.63
CA ILE A 47 -3.44 14.17 0.21
C ILE A 47 -4.32 14.50 1.44
N MET A 48 -4.60 13.52 2.29
CA MET A 48 -5.37 13.69 3.51
C MET A 48 -4.64 14.46 4.63
N GLU A 49 -3.40 14.87 4.41
CA GLU A 49 -2.55 15.63 5.36
C GLU A 49 -2.20 14.86 6.64
N ARG A 50 -2.16 13.53 6.56
CA ARG A 50 -1.83 12.61 7.66
C ARG A 50 -0.42 12.03 7.57
N GLY A 51 0.30 12.30 6.48
CA GLY A 51 1.61 11.73 6.20
C GLY A 51 2.54 12.66 5.42
N LYS A 52 3.77 12.17 5.20
CA LYS A 52 4.76 12.86 4.38
C LYS A 52 4.38 12.75 2.91
N CYS A 53 4.58 13.82 2.16
CA CYS A 53 4.37 13.86 0.72
C CYS A 53 5.67 13.60 -0.04
N SER A 54 5.59 12.81 -1.12
CA SER A 54 6.61 12.82 -2.16
C SER A 54 6.52 14.11 -2.99
N PRO A 55 7.53 14.47 -3.79
CA PRO A 55 7.47 15.64 -4.67
C PRO A 55 6.26 15.63 -5.61
N GLU A 56 5.88 14.45 -6.11
CA GLU A 56 4.74 14.22 -7.00
C GLU A 56 3.42 14.36 -6.24
N GLY A 57 3.30 13.72 -5.08
CA GLY A 57 2.10 13.81 -4.24
C GLY A 57 1.86 15.22 -3.72
N LYS A 58 2.92 16.00 -3.49
CA LYS A 58 2.82 17.40 -3.12
C LYS A 58 2.23 18.25 -4.24
N GLU A 59 2.73 18.08 -5.46
CA GLU A 59 2.22 18.76 -6.66
C GLU A 59 0.73 18.44 -6.87
N LEU A 60 0.37 17.17 -6.81
CA LEU A 60 -1.02 16.73 -6.92
C LEU A 60 -1.89 17.38 -5.85
N LYS A 61 -1.46 17.36 -4.58
CA LYS A 61 -2.22 17.95 -3.48
C LYS A 61 -2.44 19.45 -3.64
N GLU A 62 -1.43 20.18 -4.13
CA GLU A 62 -1.50 21.63 -4.33
C GLU A 62 -2.51 22.02 -5.44
N HIS A 63 -2.66 21.18 -6.47
CA HIS A 63 -3.57 21.43 -7.59
C HIS A 63 -4.91 20.70 -7.50
N LEU A 64 -5.09 19.76 -6.57
CA LEU A 64 -6.29 18.91 -6.48
C LEU A 64 -7.58 19.72 -6.31
N VAL A 65 -7.57 20.75 -5.46
CA VAL A 65 -8.76 21.58 -5.19
C VAL A 65 -9.14 22.38 -6.44
N ASP A 66 -8.17 23.07 -7.06
CA ASP A 66 -8.37 23.84 -8.30
C ASP A 66 -8.88 22.93 -9.43
N ALA A 67 -8.31 21.73 -9.57
CA ALA A 67 -8.73 20.77 -10.58
C ALA A 67 -10.17 20.27 -10.36
N ILE A 68 -10.60 20.07 -9.12
CA ILE A 68 -11.98 19.68 -8.79
C ILE A 68 -12.96 20.85 -9.05
N GLU A 69 -12.60 22.07 -8.67
CA GLU A 69 -13.46 23.25 -8.87
C GLU A 69 -13.62 23.59 -10.35
N THR A 70 -12.54 23.49 -11.12
CA THR A 70 -12.51 23.85 -12.55
C THR A 70 -12.82 22.68 -13.50
N GLY A 71 -12.94 21.45 -12.97
CA GLY A 71 -13.16 20.26 -13.79
C GLY A 71 -11.95 19.88 -14.65
N CYS A 72 -10.74 20.02 -14.11
CA CYS A 72 -9.47 19.68 -14.76
C CYS A 72 -9.16 20.51 -16.02
N SER A 73 -9.66 21.75 -16.13
CA SER A 73 -9.46 22.57 -17.33
C SER A 73 -7.98 22.86 -17.65
N LYS A 74 -7.11 22.84 -16.63
CA LYS A 74 -5.65 23.03 -16.74
C LYS A 74 -4.86 21.72 -16.77
N CYS A 75 -5.53 20.58 -16.71
CA CYS A 75 -4.87 19.28 -16.70
C CYS A 75 -4.29 18.93 -18.07
N THR A 76 -3.21 18.15 -18.07
CA THR A 76 -2.75 17.48 -19.28
C THR A 76 -3.59 16.23 -19.56
N GLU A 77 -3.55 15.73 -20.79
CA GLU A 77 -4.28 14.50 -21.15
C GLU A 77 -3.81 13.29 -20.31
N ALA A 78 -2.52 13.24 -19.96
CA ALA A 78 -1.96 12.22 -19.08
C ALA A 78 -2.51 12.32 -17.65
N GLN A 79 -2.62 13.55 -17.11
CA GLN A 79 -3.18 13.80 -15.78
C GLN A 79 -4.67 13.46 -15.74
N GLU A 80 -5.43 13.80 -16.78
CA GLU A 80 -6.85 13.49 -16.86
C GLU A 80 -7.10 11.97 -16.93
N LYS A 81 -6.42 11.25 -17.84
CA LYS A 81 -6.50 9.79 -17.94
C LYS A 81 -6.03 9.11 -16.65
N GLY A 82 -4.96 9.63 -16.05
CA GLY A 82 -4.42 9.14 -14.80
C GLY A 82 -5.40 9.29 -13.65
N ALA A 83 -6.06 10.44 -13.52
CA ALA A 83 -7.09 10.68 -12.52
C ALA A 83 -8.25 9.69 -12.67
N TYR A 84 -8.74 9.46 -13.89
CA TYR A 84 -9.81 8.48 -14.11
C TYR A 84 -9.42 7.07 -13.70
N LYS A 85 -8.22 6.61 -14.08
CA LYS A 85 -7.70 5.29 -13.72
C LYS A 85 -7.58 5.11 -12.20
N VAL A 86 -7.07 6.11 -11.50
CA VAL A 86 -6.93 6.08 -10.03
C VAL A 86 -8.31 6.06 -9.37
N ILE A 87 -9.24 6.90 -9.82
CA ILE A 87 -10.60 6.98 -9.26
C ILE A 87 -11.35 5.67 -9.45
N GLU A 88 -11.31 5.07 -10.63
CA GLU A 88 -11.94 3.76 -10.87
C GLU A 88 -11.35 2.67 -9.98
N HIS A 89 -10.01 2.63 -9.83
CA HIS A 89 -9.37 1.68 -8.94
C HIS A 89 -9.81 1.87 -7.49
N LEU A 90 -9.92 3.11 -7.01
CA LEU A 90 -10.38 3.42 -5.65
C LEU A 90 -11.84 2.98 -5.44
N ILE A 91 -12.72 3.24 -6.41
CA ILE A 91 -14.13 2.81 -6.34
C ILE A 91 -14.25 1.28 -6.31
N GLN A 92 -13.45 0.58 -7.12
CA GLN A 92 -13.47 -0.89 -7.21
C GLN A 92 -12.88 -1.58 -5.98
N ASN A 93 -11.71 -1.12 -5.52
CA ASN A 93 -10.86 -1.88 -4.59
C ASN A 93 -10.77 -1.24 -3.19
N GLU A 94 -10.99 0.06 -3.05
CA GLU A 94 -10.74 0.82 -1.81
C GLU A 94 -11.87 1.85 -1.54
N LEU A 95 -13.13 1.38 -1.56
CA LEU A 95 -14.33 2.23 -1.52
C LEU A 95 -14.37 3.17 -0.30
N ASP A 96 -13.90 2.72 0.86
CA ASP A 96 -13.82 3.56 2.07
C ASP A 96 -12.87 4.74 1.88
N THR A 97 -11.75 4.52 1.18
CA THR A 97 -10.78 5.57 0.86
C THR A 97 -11.35 6.56 -0.15
N TRP A 98 -12.08 6.07 -1.16
CA TRP A 98 -12.82 6.91 -2.10
C TRP A 98 -13.78 7.85 -1.38
N HIS A 99 -14.60 7.29 -0.49
CA HIS A 99 -15.56 8.07 0.30
C HIS A 99 -14.87 9.13 1.14
N GLU A 100 -13.82 8.76 1.87
CA GLU A 100 -13.06 9.70 2.69
C GLU A 100 -12.48 10.88 1.88
N LEU A 101 -11.94 10.61 0.69
CA LEU A 101 -11.44 11.65 -0.21
C LEU A 101 -12.56 12.57 -0.69
N THR A 102 -13.69 12.02 -1.12
CA THR A 102 -14.84 12.82 -1.57
C THR A 102 -15.43 13.64 -0.44
N ASP A 103 -15.46 13.12 0.78
CA ASP A 103 -15.99 13.82 1.95
C ASP A 103 -15.09 15.03 2.33
N LYS A 104 -13.78 14.98 2.04
CA LYS A 104 -12.84 16.11 2.26
C LYS A 104 -12.85 17.13 1.11
N TYR A 105 -12.88 16.69 -0.14
CA TYR A 105 -12.61 17.54 -1.31
C TYR A 105 -13.84 17.87 -2.17
N ASP A 106 -14.94 17.12 -2.05
CA ASP A 106 -16.18 17.34 -2.80
C ASP A 106 -17.38 17.40 -1.84
N SER A 107 -17.45 18.47 -1.04
CA SER A 107 -18.56 18.73 -0.13
C SER A 107 -19.93 18.82 -0.83
N SER A 108 -19.94 19.11 -2.14
CA SER A 108 -21.15 19.17 -2.97
C SER A 108 -21.63 17.79 -3.44
N GLY A 109 -20.76 16.78 -3.42
CA GLY A 109 -21.01 15.44 -3.96
C GLY A 109 -21.20 15.40 -5.48
N LYS A 110 -20.95 16.50 -6.21
CA LYS A 110 -21.17 16.62 -7.66
C LYS A 110 -20.27 15.65 -8.43
N TRP A 111 -18.99 15.62 -8.09
CA TRP A 111 -17.99 14.79 -8.76
C TRP A 111 -18.08 13.36 -8.28
N ARG A 112 -18.35 13.15 -6.99
CA ARG A 112 -18.62 11.83 -6.43
C ARG A 112 -19.68 11.07 -7.25
N LYS A 113 -20.85 11.69 -7.45
CA LYS A 113 -21.92 11.09 -8.24
C LYS A 113 -21.49 10.81 -9.69
N THR A 114 -20.82 11.78 -10.31
CA THR A 114 -20.35 11.66 -11.71
C THR A 114 -19.41 10.46 -11.89
N TYR A 115 -18.48 10.25 -10.96
CA TYR A 115 -17.52 9.15 -11.02
C TYR A 115 -18.12 7.80 -10.65
N GLU A 116 -19.00 7.75 -9.64
CA GLU A 116 -19.73 6.52 -9.28
C GLU A 116 -20.66 6.08 -10.42
N ASP A 117 -21.34 7.01 -11.11
CA ASP A 117 -22.19 6.71 -12.26
C ASP A 117 -21.37 6.20 -13.46
N ARG A 118 -20.21 6.80 -13.73
CA ARG A 118 -19.27 6.31 -14.76
C ARG A 118 -18.76 4.90 -14.41
N ALA A 119 -18.37 4.68 -13.16
CA ALA A 119 -17.89 3.38 -12.70
C ALA A 119 -18.98 2.30 -12.88
N ARG A 120 -20.23 2.60 -12.53
CA ARG A 120 -21.38 1.73 -12.77
C ARG A 120 -21.60 1.45 -14.26
N ALA A 121 -21.46 2.46 -15.13
CA ALA A 121 -21.54 2.27 -16.57
C ALA A 121 -20.44 1.34 -17.13
N ASN A 122 -19.27 1.32 -16.49
CA ASN A 122 -18.16 0.41 -16.78
C ASN A 122 -18.30 -0.97 -16.11
N GLY A 123 -19.48 -1.29 -15.55
CA GLY A 123 -19.79 -2.60 -14.96
C GLY A 123 -19.31 -2.80 -13.52
N ILE A 124 -18.90 -1.72 -12.83
CA ILE A 124 -18.46 -1.79 -11.44
C ILE A 124 -19.67 -1.76 -10.51
N VAL A 125 -19.81 -2.79 -9.67
CA VAL A 125 -20.86 -2.86 -8.64
C VAL A 125 -20.38 -2.13 -7.39
N ILE A 126 -21.02 -0.99 -7.08
CA ILE A 126 -20.73 -0.20 -5.88
C ILE A 126 -21.75 -0.58 -4.79
N PRO A 127 -21.34 -1.19 -3.67
CA PRO A 127 -22.25 -1.49 -2.57
C PRO A 127 -22.74 -0.20 -1.91
N GLU A 128 -24.06 -0.08 -1.65
CA GLU A 128 -24.59 1.01 -0.86
C GLU A 128 -24.03 0.95 0.57
N LYS A 129 -23.58 2.11 1.08
CA LYS A 129 -22.94 2.24 2.40
C LYS A 129 -23.86 1.67 3.48
N ARG A 130 -23.49 0.54 4.11
CA ARG A 130 -24.07 0.12 5.39
C ARG A 130 -23.60 1.12 6.43
N PHE A 131 -24.42 2.13 6.70
CA PHE A 131 -24.18 3.14 7.73
C PHE A 131 -23.97 2.41 9.07
N SER A 132 -22.73 2.34 9.53
CA SER A 132 -22.41 1.87 10.88
C SER A 132 -22.86 2.93 11.87
N SER A 133 -24.13 2.84 12.28
CA SER A 133 -24.68 3.56 13.42
C SER A 133 -24.04 3.01 14.70
N GLU A 134 -22.88 3.51 15.10
CA GLU A 134 -22.44 3.41 16.48
C GLU A 134 -23.29 4.37 17.33
N LEU A 135 -24.47 3.91 17.80
CA LEU A 135 -25.09 4.31 19.07
C LEU A 135 -26.46 3.62 19.23
N GLN A 136 -26.49 2.51 19.96
CA GLN A 136 -27.63 2.20 20.82
C GLN A 136 -27.12 1.58 22.12
N CYS A 137 -26.56 2.45 22.96
CA CYS A 137 -26.40 2.19 24.38
C CYS A 137 -27.77 2.34 25.08
N SER A 138 -28.04 1.49 26.07
CA SER A 138 -29.11 1.62 27.07
C SER A 138 -30.56 1.74 26.59
N THR A 139 -31.23 0.60 26.46
CA THR A 139 -32.56 0.35 27.08
C THR A 139 -32.98 -1.08 26.78
N ILE A 140 -33.15 -1.87 27.84
CA ILE A 140 -34.07 -3.00 28.09
C ILE A 140 -33.37 -3.88 29.14
N LEU A 141 -33.39 -3.36 30.37
CA LEU A 141 -33.45 -4.17 31.56
C LEU A 141 -34.94 -4.42 31.80
N LEU A 142 -35.27 -5.64 32.24
CA LEU A 142 -36.59 -6.10 32.68
C LEU A 142 -37.51 -6.67 31.59
N ASP A 143 -37.27 -7.94 31.26
CA ASP A 143 -38.39 -8.87 31.39
C ASP A 143 -37.93 -10.25 31.93
N ARG A 144 -38.52 -10.57 33.09
CA ARG A 144 -38.70 -11.90 33.70
C ARG A 144 -37.49 -12.67 34.20
N ILE A 145 -37.18 -12.34 35.45
CA ILE A 145 -36.74 -13.29 36.48
C ILE A 145 -37.85 -14.36 36.68
N LEU A 146 -37.39 -15.59 36.95
CA LEU A 146 -38.09 -16.77 37.50
C LEU A 146 -38.91 -17.60 36.51
N LEU A 147 -38.34 -18.73 36.06
CA LEU A 147 -38.94 -20.05 36.30
C LEU A 147 -37.89 -21.18 36.19
N SER A 148 -37.70 -21.83 37.33
CA SER A 148 -37.36 -23.24 37.55
C SER A 148 -36.03 -23.82 37.03
N SER A 149 -35.18 -24.10 38.02
CA SER A 149 -34.30 -25.27 38.15
C SER A 149 -34.76 -26.51 37.38
N ASP A 150 -33.79 -27.33 36.95
CA ASP A 150 -33.89 -28.73 36.47
C ASP A 150 -33.53 -29.00 34.99
N ARG A 151 -32.76 -28.12 34.34
CA ARG A 151 -32.25 -28.38 32.96
C ARG A 151 -30.75 -28.12 32.71
N ILE A 152 -29.94 -27.97 33.77
CA ILE A 152 -28.52 -27.60 33.65
C ILE A 152 -27.59 -28.80 33.33
N PHE A 153 -27.99 -30.04 33.65
CA PHE A 153 -27.05 -31.18 33.59
C PHE A 153 -26.94 -31.92 32.23
N LYS A 154 -27.78 -31.60 31.23
CA LYS A 154 -27.76 -32.27 29.91
C LYS A 154 -27.19 -31.44 28.74
N LEU A 155 -26.93 -30.14 28.93
CA LEU A 155 -26.39 -29.25 27.88
C LEU A 155 -24.86 -29.15 27.87
N THR A 156 -24.16 -29.52 28.93
CA THR A 156 -22.69 -29.46 29.02
C THR A 156 -21.98 -30.52 28.17
N TYR A 157 -22.63 -31.68 27.92
CA TYR A 157 -22.03 -32.78 27.17
C TYR A 157 -22.16 -32.63 25.63
N SER A 158 -23.20 -31.93 25.16
CA SER A 158 -23.41 -31.67 23.72
C SER A 158 -22.53 -30.53 23.19
N MET A 159 -22.24 -29.54 24.04
CA MET A 159 -21.48 -28.34 23.69
C MET A 159 -19.97 -28.62 23.51
N ASN A 160 -19.42 -29.61 24.23
CA ASN A 160 -18.00 -29.96 24.14
C ASN A 160 -17.65 -30.73 22.86
N PHE A 161 -18.59 -31.52 22.33
CA PHE A 161 -18.38 -32.31 21.09
C PHE A 161 -18.49 -31.42 19.84
N LEU A 162 -19.37 -30.41 19.88
CA LEU A 162 -19.56 -29.44 18.80
C LEU A 162 -18.38 -28.45 18.72
N VAL A 163 -17.84 -28.04 19.87
CA VAL A 163 -16.61 -27.21 19.93
C VAL A 163 -15.39 -27.99 19.41
N LEU A 164 -15.24 -29.27 19.76
CA LEU A 164 -14.15 -30.11 19.24
C LEU A 164 -14.23 -30.30 17.72
N SER A 165 -15.44 -30.49 17.18
CA SER A 165 -15.69 -30.59 15.73
C SER A 165 -15.33 -29.33 14.97
N ILE A 166 -15.63 -28.14 15.51
CA ILE A 166 -15.33 -26.86 14.87
C ILE A 166 -13.81 -26.59 14.86
N VAL A 167 -13.11 -26.94 15.94
CA VAL A 167 -11.64 -26.81 16.05
C VAL A 167 -10.92 -27.74 15.06
N VAL A 168 -11.43 -28.96 14.84
CA VAL A 168 -10.84 -29.90 13.86
C VAL A 168 -11.09 -29.44 12.41
N THR A 169 -12.22 -28.82 12.11
CA THR A 169 -12.48 -28.29 10.75
C THR A 169 -11.75 -26.98 10.43
N MET A 170 -11.44 -26.13 11.42
CA MET A 170 -10.65 -24.92 11.19
C MET A 170 -9.15 -25.18 10.95
N ALA A 171 -8.65 -26.39 11.26
CA ALA A 171 -7.25 -26.75 11.02
C ALA A 171 -6.90 -27.01 9.54
N ALA A 172 -7.90 -27.08 8.64
CA ALA A 172 -7.68 -27.50 7.24
C ALA A 172 -7.45 -26.36 6.24
N PHE A 173 -7.48 -25.09 6.65
CA PHE A 173 -7.22 -23.95 5.76
C PHE A 173 -6.08 -23.08 6.31
N VAL A 174 -4.85 -23.61 6.32
CA VAL A 174 -3.66 -22.77 6.37
C VAL A 174 -3.22 -22.55 4.93
N ALA A 175 -3.76 -21.51 4.28
CA ALA A 175 -3.11 -20.96 3.11
C ALA A 175 -1.71 -20.51 3.55
N ALA A 176 -0.67 -21.03 2.92
CA ALA A 176 0.70 -20.60 3.21
C ALA A 176 0.83 -19.12 2.85
N GLU A 177 0.88 -18.24 3.85
CA GLU A 177 1.11 -16.81 3.66
C GLU A 177 2.54 -16.60 3.17
N THR A 178 2.73 -16.38 1.86
CA THR A 178 4.03 -16.02 1.30
C THR A 178 4.25 -14.51 1.34
N TYR A 179 5.52 -14.09 1.40
CA TYR A 179 5.88 -12.69 1.17
C TYR A 179 5.52 -12.26 -0.25
N THR A 180 5.41 -10.95 -0.47
CA THR A 180 5.12 -10.42 -1.81
C THR A 180 6.21 -10.81 -2.80
N ASP A 181 5.80 -11.23 -3.99
CA ASP A 181 6.66 -11.56 -5.14
C ASP A 181 6.92 -10.35 -6.05
N ARG A 182 6.39 -9.16 -5.71
CA ARG A 182 6.50 -7.93 -6.51
C ARG A 182 7.94 -7.61 -6.90
N TYR A 183 8.89 -7.95 -6.04
CA TYR A 183 10.30 -7.60 -6.16
C TYR A 183 11.19 -8.79 -6.56
N ASP A 184 10.63 -9.92 -6.96
CA ASP A 184 11.38 -11.12 -7.35
C ASP A 184 12.14 -10.96 -8.68
N HIS A 185 11.92 -9.86 -9.40
CA HIS A 185 12.56 -9.53 -10.67
C HIS A 185 13.82 -8.68 -10.52
N ILE A 186 14.20 -8.29 -9.30
CA ILE A 186 15.42 -7.52 -9.07
C ILE A 186 16.64 -8.34 -9.48
N ASN A 187 17.56 -7.69 -10.18
CA ASN A 187 18.85 -8.27 -10.51
C ASN A 187 19.80 -8.25 -9.29
N ILE A 188 19.72 -9.32 -8.48
CA ILE A 188 20.56 -9.48 -7.28
C ILE A 188 22.05 -9.50 -7.63
N ASP A 189 22.41 -10.03 -8.80
CA ASP A 189 23.80 -10.21 -9.22
C ASP A 189 24.49 -8.88 -9.47
N GLU A 190 23.81 -7.99 -10.18
CA GLU A 190 24.28 -6.62 -10.39
C GLU A 190 24.43 -5.86 -9.05
N ILE A 191 23.49 -6.05 -8.12
CA ILE A 191 23.55 -5.37 -6.82
C ILE A 191 24.74 -5.86 -6.00
N ILE A 192 24.97 -7.16 -5.89
CA ILE A 192 26.07 -7.69 -5.07
C ILE A 192 27.44 -7.49 -5.73
N GLU A 193 27.53 -7.45 -7.05
CA GLU A 193 28.79 -7.16 -7.76
C GLU A 193 29.19 -5.69 -7.65
N ASN A 194 28.21 -4.78 -7.54
CA ASN A 194 28.46 -3.37 -7.39
C ASN A 194 28.31 -2.90 -5.93
N ARG A 195 29.44 -2.74 -5.24
CA ARG A 195 29.48 -2.25 -3.85
C ARG A 195 28.73 -0.93 -3.63
N LYS A 196 28.69 -0.04 -4.64
CA LYS A 196 27.95 1.24 -4.53
C LYS A 196 26.43 1.05 -4.52
N LEU A 197 25.92 -0.04 -5.11
CA LEU A 197 24.52 -0.44 -5.05
C LEU A 197 24.23 -1.22 -3.77
N LEU A 198 25.10 -2.18 -3.40
CA LEU A 198 24.92 -3.02 -2.20
C LEU A 198 24.89 -2.22 -0.89
N VAL A 199 25.83 -1.28 -0.69
CA VAL A 199 25.99 -0.57 0.59
C VAL A 199 24.73 0.22 1.00
N PRO A 200 24.02 0.94 0.10
CA PRO A 200 22.72 1.53 0.41
C PRO A 200 21.68 0.53 0.95
N TYR A 201 21.59 -0.69 0.39
CA TYR A 201 20.68 -1.72 0.90
C TYR A 201 21.07 -2.18 2.31
N ILE A 202 22.35 -2.43 2.55
CA ILE A 202 22.86 -2.80 3.88
C ILE A 202 22.60 -1.68 4.90
N LYS A 203 22.88 -0.42 4.54
CA LYS A 203 22.63 0.71 5.42
C LYS A 203 21.14 0.91 5.70
N CYS A 204 20.28 0.64 4.71
CA CYS A 204 18.84 0.65 4.92
C CYS A 204 18.41 -0.37 5.98
N THR A 205 18.87 -1.63 5.89
CA THR A 205 18.54 -2.68 6.88
C THR A 205 19.07 -2.30 8.26
N LEU A 206 20.23 -1.66 8.34
CA LEU A 206 20.82 -1.21 9.61
C LEU A 206 20.20 0.06 10.22
N ASP A 207 19.22 0.71 9.59
CA ASP A 207 18.70 2.03 9.97
C ASP A 207 19.74 3.18 9.84
N GLN A 208 20.76 3.01 9.00
CA GLN A 208 21.86 3.96 8.80
C GLN A 208 21.74 4.77 7.50
N GLY A 209 20.61 4.69 6.79
CA GLY A 209 20.44 5.35 5.51
C GLY A 209 19.00 5.32 4.97
N ARG A 210 18.80 5.96 3.82
CA ARG A 210 17.54 5.90 3.08
C ARG A 210 17.31 4.50 2.54
N CYS A 211 16.05 4.09 2.47
CA CYS A 211 15.62 2.83 1.90
C CYS A 211 14.92 3.05 0.56
N THR A 212 15.31 2.27 -0.45
CA THR A 212 14.49 2.06 -1.64
C THR A 212 13.22 1.27 -1.28
N PRO A 213 12.21 1.18 -2.17
CA PRO A 213 11.01 0.39 -1.93
C PRO A 213 11.32 -1.07 -1.57
N GLU A 214 12.27 -1.68 -2.27
CA GLU A 214 12.64 -3.10 -2.14
C GLU A 214 13.49 -3.32 -0.89
N GLY A 215 14.42 -2.40 -0.59
CA GLY A 215 15.20 -2.44 0.64
C GLY A 215 14.33 -2.30 1.89
N ARG A 216 13.22 -1.56 1.80
CA ARG A 216 12.25 -1.44 2.91
C ARG A 216 11.46 -2.72 3.13
N GLU A 217 11.08 -3.41 2.06
CA GLU A 217 10.44 -4.71 2.13
C GLU A 217 11.37 -5.74 2.77
N LEU A 218 12.60 -5.84 2.27
CA LEU A 218 13.64 -6.70 2.84
C LEU A 218 13.83 -6.41 4.34
N LYS A 219 13.96 -5.15 4.71
CA LYS A 219 14.13 -4.74 6.11
C LYS A 219 12.96 -5.12 7.01
N ALA A 220 11.74 -5.06 6.50
CA ALA A 220 10.54 -5.42 7.27
C ALA A 220 10.50 -6.92 7.57
N HIS A 221 11.02 -7.76 6.66
CA HIS A 221 10.90 -9.22 6.75
C HIS A 221 12.18 -9.94 7.17
N ILE A 222 13.35 -9.31 7.16
CA ILE A 222 14.63 -9.96 7.45
C ILE A 222 14.67 -10.67 8.81
N LYS A 223 14.05 -10.08 9.84
CA LYS A 223 13.99 -10.70 11.18
C LYS A 223 13.12 -11.96 11.17
N ASP A 224 11.93 -11.88 10.59
CA ASP A 224 11.01 -13.01 10.47
C ASP A 224 11.62 -14.14 9.62
N ALA A 225 12.32 -13.79 8.53
CA ALA A 225 13.02 -14.74 7.68
C ALA A 225 14.17 -15.45 8.42
N MET A 226 14.94 -14.73 9.26
CA MET A 226 15.98 -15.34 10.10
C MET A 226 15.38 -16.29 11.16
N GLN A 227 14.26 -15.89 11.76
CA GLN A 227 13.55 -16.70 12.76
C GLN A 227 12.94 -17.97 12.18
N THR A 228 12.38 -17.90 10.97
CA THR A 228 11.59 -18.98 10.38
C THR A 228 12.28 -19.70 9.21
N SER A 229 13.57 -19.46 9.01
CA SER A 229 14.34 -20.00 7.87
C SER A 229 13.68 -19.69 6.52
N CYS A 230 13.15 -18.48 6.36
CA CYS A 230 12.50 -18.03 5.13
C CYS A 230 11.29 -18.89 4.71
N SER A 231 10.52 -19.41 5.69
CA SER A 231 9.36 -20.28 5.42
C SER A 231 8.30 -19.66 4.49
N LYS A 232 8.16 -18.33 4.54
CA LYS A 232 7.24 -17.53 3.72
C LYS A 232 7.85 -17.00 2.42
N CYS A 233 9.13 -17.26 2.18
CA CYS A 233 9.83 -16.75 1.00
C CYS A 233 9.51 -17.55 -0.27
N THR A 234 9.46 -16.88 -1.42
CA THR A 234 9.45 -17.56 -2.72
C THR A 234 10.78 -18.28 -2.97
N GLU A 235 10.80 -19.24 -3.89
CA GLU A 235 12.06 -19.93 -4.24
C GLU A 235 13.12 -18.97 -4.80
N LYS A 236 12.72 -17.93 -5.56
CA LYS A 236 13.63 -16.88 -6.02
C LYS A 236 14.20 -16.08 -4.85
N GLN A 237 13.37 -15.71 -3.88
CA GLN A 237 13.81 -14.99 -2.69
C GLN A 237 14.77 -15.83 -1.85
N LYS A 238 14.53 -17.14 -1.71
CA LYS A 238 15.44 -18.04 -0.99
C LYS A 238 16.81 -18.10 -1.65
N LYS A 239 16.86 -18.34 -2.97
CA LYS A 239 18.11 -18.38 -3.75
C LYS A 239 18.86 -17.04 -3.67
N GLY A 240 18.13 -15.95 -3.85
CA GLY A 240 18.65 -14.59 -3.72
C GLY A 240 19.24 -14.30 -2.35
N ALA A 241 18.51 -14.60 -1.27
CA ALA A 241 18.94 -14.40 0.10
C ALA A 241 20.23 -15.19 0.41
N ARG A 242 20.31 -16.47 0.01
CA ARG A 242 21.52 -17.28 0.16
C ARG A 242 22.71 -16.63 -0.55
N LYS A 243 22.53 -16.17 -1.79
CA LYS A 243 23.60 -15.54 -2.59
C LYS A 243 24.10 -14.24 -1.94
N VAL A 244 23.19 -13.37 -1.51
CA VAL A 244 23.52 -12.10 -0.83
C VAL A 244 24.25 -12.35 0.49
N VAL A 245 23.74 -13.24 1.34
CA VAL A 245 24.35 -13.50 2.65
C VAL A 245 25.74 -14.14 2.50
N ARG A 246 25.92 -15.08 1.58
CA ARG A 246 27.25 -15.65 1.27
C ARG A 246 28.22 -14.56 0.81
N HIS A 247 27.77 -13.63 -0.04
CA HIS A 247 28.59 -12.49 -0.48
C HIS A 247 28.98 -11.57 0.69
N ILE A 248 28.02 -11.19 1.54
CA ILE A 248 28.27 -10.30 2.68
C ILE A 248 29.24 -10.95 3.69
N ARG A 249 29.09 -12.24 4.00
CA ARG A 249 30.02 -12.98 4.86
C ARG A 249 31.44 -13.03 4.30
N ALA A 250 31.58 -13.17 2.99
CA ALA A 250 32.87 -13.28 2.33
C ALA A 250 33.58 -11.93 2.16
N LYS A 251 32.86 -10.88 1.76
CA LYS A 251 33.46 -9.60 1.32
C LYS A 251 33.19 -8.42 2.24
N GLU A 252 32.16 -8.47 3.08
CA GLU A 252 31.68 -7.34 3.88
C GLU A 252 31.52 -7.73 5.38
N GLN A 253 32.57 -8.31 5.96
CA GLN A 253 32.55 -8.88 7.33
C GLN A 253 32.11 -7.89 8.41
N GLU A 254 32.46 -6.61 8.25
CA GLU A 254 32.06 -5.57 9.22
C GLU A 254 30.55 -5.34 9.20
N TYR A 255 29.95 -5.30 8.02
CA TYR A 255 28.50 -5.20 7.89
C TYR A 255 27.79 -6.47 8.37
N TRP A 256 28.38 -7.65 8.13
CA TRP A 256 27.84 -8.89 8.66
C TRP A 256 27.70 -8.87 10.19
N LYS A 257 28.74 -8.41 10.91
CA LYS A 257 28.71 -8.26 12.36
C LYS A 257 27.61 -7.29 12.81
N GLN A 258 27.44 -6.17 12.12
CA GLN A 258 26.39 -5.19 12.45
C GLN A 258 24.98 -5.75 12.21
N ILE A 259 24.79 -6.55 11.17
CA ILE A 259 23.52 -7.21 10.88
C ILE A 259 23.17 -8.19 12.01
N LEU A 260 24.11 -9.05 12.40
CA LEU A 260 23.91 -9.98 13.52
C LEU A 260 23.62 -9.23 14.83
N ALA A 261 24.41 -8.22 15.18
CA ALA A 261 24.19 -7.42 16.38
C ALA A 261 22.80 -6.74 16.41
N LYS A 262 22.22 -6.44 15.25
CA LYS A 262 20.89 -5.82 15.15
C LYS A 262 19.74 -6.83 15.20
N TYR A 263 19.87 -7.94 14.50
CA TYR A 263 18.76 -8.87 14.27
C TYR A 263 18.80 -10.13 15.12
N ASP A 264 19.99 -10.56 15.54
CA ASP A 264 20.21 -11.73 16.39
C ASP A 264 21.42 -11.54 17.34
N PRO A 265 21.33 -10.60 18.31
CA PRO A 265 22.46 -10.30 19.22
C PRO A 265 22.82 -11.43 20.18
N GLU A 266 21.89 -12.37 20.41
CA GLU A 266 22.03 -13.49 21.33
C GLU A 266 22.26 -14.84 20.60
N ASP A 267 22.47 -14.81 19.28
CA ASP A 267 22.63 -16.01 18.43
C ASP A 267 21.45 -17.02 18.54
N GLN A 268 20.24 -16.55 18.89
CA GLN A 268 19.05 -17.39 19.08
C GLN A 268 18.55 -18.03 17.78
N TYR A 269 18.84 -17.42 16.63
CA TYR A 269 18.36 -17.88 15.32
C TYR A 269 19.50 -18.43 14.46
N LYS A 270 20.70 -18.58 15.04
CA LYS A 270 21.90 -19.01 14.34
C LYS A 270 21.76 -20.33 13.62
N GLU A 271 21.22 -21.33 14.29
CA GLU A 271 20.99 -22.65 13.70
C GLU A 271 20.04 -22.57 12.51
N ASN A 272 18.99 -21.74 12.59
CA ASN A 272 17.98 -21.58 11.56
C ASN A 272 18.60 -21.00 10.27
N TYR A 273 19.27 -19.85 10.38
CA TYR A 273 19.85 -19.23 9.19
C TYR A 273 21.08 -19.98 8.68
N GLU A 274 21.91 -20.61 9.54
CA GLU A 274 23.03 -21.43 9.05
C GLU A 274 22.53 -22.67 8.30
N THR A 275 21.47 -23.33 8.78
CA THR A 275 20.83 -24.45 8.06
C THR A 275 20.26 -23.99 6.71
N PHE A 276 19.59 -22.83 6.69
CA PHE A 276 19.07 -22.23 5.46
C PHE A 276 20.17 -21.91 4.44
N LEU A 277 21.34 -21.45 4.91
CA LEU A 277 22.50 -21.11 4.07
C LEU A 277 23.29 -22.34 3.59
N ALA A 278 23.24 -23.44 4.35
CA ALA A 278 23.86 -24.72 3.99
C ALA A 278 23.08 -25.50 2.93
N ALA A 279 21.79 -25.21 2.74
CA ALA A 279 20.99 -25.80 1.68
C ALA A 279 21.53 -25.42 0.28
N GLU A 280 21.65 -26.44 -0.58
CA GLU A 280 21.90 -26.27 -2.01
C GLU A 280 20.59 -25.95 -2.76
N ASP A 281 20.70 -25.36 -3.95
CA ASP A 281 19.59 -24.78 -4.72
C ASP A 281 18.82 -25.77 -5.61
#